data_AF-A0A345H8D9-F1
#
_entry.id   AF-A0A345H8D9-F1
#
_cell.length_a   1.000
_cell.length_b   1.000
_cell.length_c   1.000
_cell.angle_alpha   90.00
_cell.angle_beta   90.00
_cell.angle_gamma   90.00
#
_symmetry.space_group_name_H-M   'P 1'
#
loop_
_entity.id
_entity.type
_entity.pdbx_description
1 polymer ?
#
loop_
_entity_poly.entity_id
_entity_poly.type
_entity_poly.pdbx_seq_one_letter_code
_entity_poly.pdbx_strand_id
1 'polypeptide(L)'
;MKEDFLHHIWQFKKFDIQNLTTVKGEPIEIINSGQYLQQSGPDFFNAQLRIGSQTWAGNVEIHIKSSDWYLHSHERDAAYDNVILHVVWEHDTEVIRQDTTEIPVLELKNYVEAQVLNNYNALSSAKTWIYCEKELETLNSFVLENWKERLFFERLERKALPIVQLAAATNGDWEAVLFCFLAKNFGLNINGDTFYAMAKSLPFSVVRKESFEVENLEALLMGSTGLLDDKCEDFYPKDLITRYNYIVTKHRLELVHINKPEFFRHRPDNFPTIRLSQLAQLYHVHQNLFSKIITLNTVEDIYKIFSITVSSYWQTHYTFDKESSKKRKALTKSFIDLLIINTVIPFRFAYAKSRGEETSEELLQLLQQLPPEKNSIIEKFKHYKIPVTSAYDTQALLQLKNEYCNNKRCMQCSIGLELLKK
;
A
#
# COMPACT_ATOMS: atom_id res chain seq x y z
N MET A 1 -17.77 17.51 16.16
CA MET A 1 -17.16 17.97 14.90
C MET A 1 -15.65 17.76 14.99
N LYS A 2 -14.96 17.60 13.87
CA LYS A 2 -13.49 17.49 13.81
C LYS A 2 -12.94 18.58 12.90
N GLU A 3 -11.70 19.00 13.13
CA GLU A 3 -11.00 20.01 12.30
C GLU A 3 -10.89 19.59 10.84
N ASP A 4 -10.73 18.30 10.53
CA ASP A 4 -10.74 17.78 9.16
C ASP A 4 -11.95 18.26 8.32
N PHE A 5 -13.10 18.50 8.96
CA PHE A 5 -14.27 19.07 8.29
C PHE A 5 -14.03 20.54 7.89
N LEU A 6 -13.44 21.33 8.78
CA LEU A 6 -13.11 22.73 8.57
C LEU A 6 -12.00 22.89 7.53
N HIS A 7 -10.96 22.06 7.60
CA HIS A 7 -9.91 21.99 6.58
C HIS A 7 -10.53 21.70 5.20
N HIS A 8 -11.45 20.74 5.14
CA HIS A 8 -12.13 20.38 3.89
C HIS A 8 -12.96 21.53 3.33
N ILE A 9 -13.84 22.14 4.12
CA ILE A 9 -14.71 23.21 3.63
C ILE A 9 -13.90 24.46 3.23
N TRP A 10 -12.80 24.76 3.93
CA TRP A 10 -11.86 25.81 3.54
C TRP A 10 -11.17 25.51 2.20
N GLN A 11 -10.53 24.34 2.09
CA GLN A 11 -9.75 23.93 0.91
C GLN A 11 -10.59 23.97 -0.37
N PHE A 12 -11.84 23.50 -0.30
CA PHE A 12 -12.73 23.37 -1.46
C PHE A 12 -13.78 24.47 -1.55
N LYS A 13 -13.68 25.52 -0.72
CA LYS A 13 -14.61 26.66 -0.66
C LYS A 13 -16.08 26.21 -0.57
N LYS A 14 -16.37 25.25 0.31
CA LYS A 14 -17.72 24.64 0.52
C LYS A 14 -18.53 25.37 1.60
N PHE A 15 -18.60 26.68 1.45
CA PHE A 15 -19.34 27.62 2.30
C PHE A 15 -19.65 28.85 1.46
N ASP A 16 -20.54 29.72 1.93
CA ASP A 16 -20.82 30.99 1.26
C ASP A 16 -19.59 31.89 1.32
N ILE A 17 -18.92 32.03 0.18
CA ILE A 17 -17.75 32.90 0.02
C ILE A 17 -18.13 34.36 -0.28
N GLN A 18 -19.42 34.66 -0.45
CA GLN A 18 -19.89 36.02 -0.69
C GLN A 18 -19.99 36.76 0.63
N ASN A 19 -19.49 38.00 0.66
CA ASN A 19 -19.58 38.88 1.82
C ASN A 19 -19.00 38.28 3.12
N LEU A 20 -17.90 37.52 3.01
CA LEU A 20 -17.15 37.06 4.18
C LEU A 20 -16.67 38.28 4.98
N THR A 21 -16.75 38.19 6.30
CA THR A 21 -16.21 39.21 7.20
C THR A 21 -15.43 38.57 8.33
N THR A 22 -14.45 39.29 8.87
CA THR A 22 -13.86 38.92 10.17
C THR A 22 -14.92 39.04 11.27
N VAL A 23 -14.66 38.47 12.44
CA VAL A 23 -15.51 38.68 13.64
C VAL A 23 -15.63 40.15 14.05
N LYS A 24 -14.72 41.01 13.57
CA LYS A 24 -14.75 42.48 13.74
C LYS A 24 -15.44 43.22 12.59
N GLY A 25 -15.97 42.52 11.59
CA GLY A 25 -16.72 43.09 10.47
C GLY A 25 -15.86 43.56 9.30
N GLU A 26 -14.57 43.25 9.24
CA GLU A 26 -13.74 43.61 8.08
C GLU A 26 -14.01 42.65 6.91
N PRO A 27 -14.25 43.14 5.69
CA PRO A 27 -14.53 42.26 4.56
C PRO A 27 -13.32 41.39 4.21
N ILE A 28 -13.58 40.12 3.91
CA ILE A 28 -12.59 39.13 3.47
C ILE A 28 -12.91 38.69 2.04
N GLU A 29 -11.91 38.67 1.17
CA GLU A 29 -11.97 38.02 -0.13
C GLU A 29 -10.87 36.95 -0.24
N ILE A 30 -11.26 35.72 -0.60
CA ILE A 30 -10.33 34.61 -0.75
C ILE A 30 -9.85 34.52 -2.21
N ILE A 31 -8.67 35.09 -2.48
CA ILE A 31 -8.01 35.01 -3.78
C ILE A 31 -7.47 33.60 -3.99
N ASN A 32 -6.72 33.07 -3.02
CA ASN A 32 -6.20 31.70 -2.98
C ASN A 32 -6.28 31.14 -1.55
N SER A 33 -6.88 29.95 -1.37
CA SER A 33 -7.03 29.31 -0.05
C SER A 33 -5.71 28.75 0.52
N GLY A 34 -4.64 28.70 -0.28
CA GLY A 34 -3.34 28.13 0.10
C GLY A 34 -3.25 26.62 -0.14
N GLN A 35 -2.07 26.06 0.13
CA GLN A 35 -1.78 24.64 0.00
C GLN A 35 -1.90 23.96 1.38
N TYR A 36 -2.81 22.99 1.50
CA TYR A 36 -2.97 22.21 2.73
C TYR A 36 -1.74 21.31 2.96
N LEU A 37 -1.00 21.52 4.04
CA LEU A 37 0.28 20.86 4.28
C LEU A 37 0.14 19.45 4.88
N GLN A 38 -0.78 19.24 5.82
CA GLN A 38 -0.91 17.99 6.61
C GLN A 38 0.39 17.59 7.35
N GLN A 39 1.22 18.58 7.69
CA GLN A 39 2.49 18.42 8.42
C GLN A 39 2.49 19.39 9.60
N SER A 40 3.55 19.35 10.42
CA SER A 40 3.72 20.31 11.51
C SER A 40 3.81 21.75 11.01
N GLY A 41 3.25 22.68 11.79
CA GLY A 41 3.13 24.10 11.44
C GLY A 41 1.70 24.46 11.02
N PRO A 42 1.50 25.66 10.45
CA PRO A 42 0.18 26.11 10.06
C PRO A 42 -0.48 25.22 8.99
N ASP A 43 -1.81 25.06 9.08
CA ASP A 43 -2.56 24.14 8.22
C ASP A 43 -2.39 24.40 6.71
N PHE A 44 -2.53 25.66 6.29
CA PHE A 44 -2.47 26.07 4.89
C PHE A 44 -1.32 27.03 4.65
N PHE A 45 -0.43 26.65 3.74
CA PHE A 45 0.71 27.45 3.33
C PHE A 45 0.34 28.41 2.19
N ASN A 46 0.81 29.66 2.30
CA ASN A 46 0.81 30.65 1.23
C ASN A 46 -0.59 30.92 0.62
N ALA A 47 -1.60 31.09 1.48
CA ALA A 47 -2.88 31.65 1.11
C ALA A 47 -2.73 33.13 0.71
N GLN A 48 -3.60 33.59 -0.18
CA GLN A 48 -3.68 34.99 -0.62
C GLN A 48 -5.09 35.51 -0.34
N LEU A 49 -5.19 36.52 0.50
CA LEU A 49 -6.46 37.04 1.01
C LEU A 49 -6.47 38.57 0.92
N ARG A 50 -7.63 39.17 0.63
CA ARG A 50 -7.84 40.61 0.86
C ARG A 50 -8.67 40.77 2.12
N ILE A 51 -8.12 41.42 3.15
CA ILE A 51 -8.80 41.71 4.42
C ILE A 51 -8.88 43.22 4.56
N GLY A 52 -10.11 43.76 4.64
CA GLY A 52 -10.33 45.20 4.53
C GLY A 52 -9.87 45.73 3.17
N SER A 53 -8.90 46.66 3.17
CA SER A 53 -8.29 47.22 1.95
C SER A 53 -6.93 46.60 1.59
N GLN A 54 -6.39 45.72 2.45
CA GLN A 54 -5.04 45.19 2.33
C GLN A 54 -5.05 43.78 1.74
N THR A 55 -4.14 43.51 0.79
CA THR A 55 -3.86 42.15 0.32
C THR A 55 -2.72 41.55 1.12
N TRP A 56 -2.93 40.33 1.61
CA TRP A 56 -2.03 39.55 2.43
C TRP A 56 -1.63 38.27 1.70
N ALA A 57 -0.38 37.86 1.87
CA ALA A 57 0.11 36.54 1.51
C ALA A 57 0.77 35.91 2.74
N GLY A 58 0.32 34.73 3.14
CA GLY A 58 0.76 34.10 4.38
C GLY A 58 0.00 32.81 4.67
N ASN A 59 0.03 32.37 5.92
CA ASN A 59 -0.55 31.08 6.30
C ASN A 59 -1.96 31.24 6.86
N VAL A 60 -2.75 30.16 6.79
CA VAL A 60 -4.06 30.08 7.44
C VAL A 60 -4.05 28.91 8.40
N GLU A 61 -4.53 29.16 9.61
CA GLU A 61 -4.68 28.17 10.65
C GLU A 61 -6.16 27.88 10.91
N ILE A 62 -6.51 26.61 11.17
CA ILE A 62 -7.89 26.19 11.37
C ILE A 62 -8.07 25.43 12.69
N HIS A 63 -9.04 25.86 13.49
CA HIS A 63 -9.40 25.18 14.73
C HIS A 63 -10.91 25.08 14.90
N ILE A 64 -11.39 24.22 15.82
CA ILE A 64 -12.80 24.24 16.19
C ILE A 64 -13.13 25.53 16.94
N LYS A 65 -12.29 25.92 17.90
CA LYS A 65 -12.47 27.13 18.70
C LYS A 65 -11.27 28.07 18.57
N SER A 66 -11.50 29.38 18.73
CA SER A 66 -10.37 30.34 18.78
C SER A 66 -9.43 30.06 19.96
N SER A 67 -9.95 29.61 21.09
CA SER A 67 -9.16 29.26 22.28
C SER A 67 -8.20 28.08 22.08
N ASP A 68 -8.42 27.24 21.06
CA ASP A 68 -7.53 26.13 20.73
C ASP A 68 -6.14 26.63 20.29
N TRP A 69 -6.03 27.89 19.82
CA TRP A 69 -4.75 28.55 19.56
C TRP A 69 -3.79 28.49 20.75
N TYR A 70 -4.31 28.81 21.95
CA TYR A 70 -3.54 28.80 23.19
C TYR A 70 -3.41 27.39 23.77
N LEU A 71 -4.41 26.53 23.55
CA LEU A 71 -4.36 25.12 23.96
C LEU A 71 -3.16 24.41 23.29
N HIS A 72 -2.88 24.75 22.04
CA HIS A 72 -1.75 24.22 21.28
C HIS A 72 -0.47 25.04 21.41
N SER A 73 -0.48 26.09 22.23
CA SER A 73 0.67 26.98 22.48
C SER A 73 1.23 27.66 21.22
N HIS A 74 0.38 27.92 20.20
CA HIS A 74 0.79 28.54 18.95
C HIS A 74 1.27 29.99 19.15
N GLU A 75 0.87 30.65 20.24
CA GLU A 75 1.35 32.00 20.58
C GLU A 75 2.85 32.06 20.93
N ARG A 76 3.49 30.90 21.11
CA ARG A 76 4.92 30.77 21.46
C ARG A 76 5.75 30.15 20.36
N ASP A 77 5.14 29.80 19.23
CA ASP A 77 5.78 29.11 18.13
C ASP A 77 5.94 30.03 16.92
N ALA A 78 7.20 30.36 16.60
CA ALA A 78 7.56 31.25 15.50
C ALA A 78 7.08 30.75 14.12
N ALA A 79 6.75 29.46 13.97
CA ALA A 79 6.14 28.93 12.75
C ALA A 79 4.77 29.57 12.45
N TYR A 80 4.09 30.10 13.47
CA TYR A 80 2.73 30.65 13.39
C TYR A 80 2.71 32.19 13.26
N ASP A 81 3.87 32.86 13.31
CA ASP A 81 3.96 34.32 13.18
C ASP A 81 3.42 34.84 11.84
N ASN A 82 3.52 34.02 10.78
CA ASN A 82 3.04 34.35 9.44
C ASN A 82 1.58 33.95 9.19
N VAL A 83 0.81 33.57 10.22
CA VAL A 83 -0.63 33.27 10.08
C VAL A 83 -1.39 34.58 9.88
N ILE A 84 -1.97 34.76 8.70
CA ILE A 84 -2.68 35.99 8.29
C ILE A 84 -4.19 35.94 8.57
N LEU A 85 -4.74 34.74 8.80
CA LEU A 85 -6.15 34.53 9.14
C LEU A 85 -6.26 33.27 10.01
N HIS A 86 -7.00 33.36 11.11
CA HIS A 86 -7.40 32.20 11.90
C HIS A 86 -8.87 31.87 11.58
N VAL A 87 -9.10 30.68 11.04
CA VAL A 87 -10.42 30.24 10.60
C VAL A 87 -10.95 29.26 11.64
N VAL A 88 -12.11 29.55 12.22
CA VAL A 88 -12.68 28.74 13.32
C VAL A 88 -14.12 28.36 13.05
N TRP A 89 -14.58 27.28 13.68
CA TRP A 89 -16.02 27.02 13.73
C TRP A 89 -16.72 27.99 14.69
N GLU A 90 -16.13 28.22 15.87
CA GLU A 90 -16.67 29.09 16.92
C GLU A 90 -15.59 30.04 17.46
N HIS A 91 -15.89 31.33 17.48
CA HIS A 91 -15.03 32.34 18.10
C HIS A 91 -15.41 32.55 19.57
N ASP A 92 -14.51 32.19 20.48
CA ASP A 92 -14.72 32.26 21.93
C ASP A 92 -13.67 33.10 22.69
N THR A 93 -12.59 33.52 22.03
CA THR A 93 -11.56 34.40 22.59
C THR A 93 -10.74 35.09 21.50
N GLU A 94 -10.15 36.24 21.82
CA GLU A 94 -9.23 36.97 20.95
C GLU A 94 -7.89 36.23 20.81
N VAL A 95 -7.31 36.24 19.62
CA VAL A 95 -6.07 35.53 19.30
C VAL A 95 -4.97 36.53 19.02
N ILE A 96 -3.94 36.51 19.86
CA ILE A 96 -2.85 37.49 19.84
C ILE A 96 -1.54 36.77 19.49
N ARG A 97 -0.80 37.34 18.53
CA ARG A 97 0.55 36.89 18.15
C ARG A 97 1.59 37.30 19.18
N GLN A 98 2.79 36.76 19.04
CA GLN A 98 3.92 37.12 19.90
C GLN A 98 4.28 38.61 19.84
N ASP A 99 4.06 39.26 18.69
CA ASP A 99 4.29 40.70 18.49
C ASP A 99 3.14 41.59 19.02
N THR A 100 2.19 41.03 19.76
CA THR A 100 0.99 41.67 20.32
C THR A 100 -0.06 42.10 19.29
N THR A 101 0.14 41.78 18.02
CA THR A 101 -0.90 42.00 17.00
C THR A 101 -1.97 40.93 17.10
N GLU A 102 -3.22 41.34 16.89
CA GLU A 102 -4.35 40.40 16.86
C GLU A 102 -4.47 39.78 15.47
N ILE A 103 -4.72 38.47 15.43
CA ILE A 103 -4.94 37.74 14.19
C ILE A 103 -6.41 37.95 13.77
N PRO A 104 -6.68 38.38 12.53
CA PRO A 104 -8.05 38.39 12.01
C PRO A 104 -8.68 36.99 12.09
N VAL A 105 -9.90 36.91 12.62
CA VAL A 105 -10.63 35.63 12.78
C VAL A 105 -11.83 35.58 11.84
N LEU A 106 -11.99 34.47 11.11
CA LEU A 106 -13.21 34.14 10.35
C LEU A 106 -13.97 33.02 11.07
N GLU A 107 -15.24 33.26 11.41
CA GLU A 107 -16.12 32.27 12.03
C GLU A 107 -17.00 31.57 10.97
N LEU A 108 -16.68 30.32 10.64
CA LEU A 108 -17.30 29.57 9.53
C LEU A 108 -18.75 29.14 9.78
N LYS A 109 -19.18 28.96 11.03
CA LYS A 109 -20.53 28.45 11.33
C LYS A 109 -21.65 29.32 10.73
N ASN A 110 -21.37 30.60 10.47
CA ASN A 110 -22.30 31.56 9.90
C ASN A 110 -22.41 31.49 8.37
N TYR A 111 -21.48 30.81 7.70
CA TYR A 111 -21.37 30.73 6.24
C TYR A 111 -21.59 29.31 5.69
N VAL A 112 -21.74 28.31 6.57
CA VAL A 112 -21.93 26.92 6.17
C VAL A 112 -23.41 26.55 6.25
N GLU A 113 -23.96 26.08 5.13
CA GLU A 113 -25.36 25.64 5.09
C GLU A 113 -25.62 24.46 6.03
N ALA A 114 -26.77 24.48 6.70
CA ALA A 114 -27.18 23.42 7.63
C ALA A 114 -27.21 22.03 6.96
N GLN A 115 -27.51 21.96 5.66
CA GLN A 115 -27.50 20.70 4.91
C GLN A 115 -26.11 20.06 4.87
N VAL A 116 -25.05 20.84 4.64
CA VAL A 116 -23.66 20.35 4.61
C VAL A 116 -23.28 19.76 5.97
N LEU A 117 -23.67 20.43 7.06
CA LEU A 117 -23.45 19.93 8.42
C LEU A 117 -24.24 18.65 8.70
N ASN A 118 -25.50 18.58 8.26
CA ASN A 118 -26.33 17.39 8.39
C ASN A 118 -25.73 16.19 7.64
N ASN A 119 -25.23 16.41 6.42
CA ASN A 119 -24.56 15.38 5.62
C ASN A 119 -23.28 14.89 6.29
N TYR A 120 -22.46 15.80 6.82
CA TYR A 120 -21.28 15.45 7.59
C TYR A 120 -21.62 14.57 8.80
N ASN A 121 -22.66 14.94 9.56
CA ASN A 121 -23.11 14.18 10.72
C ASN A 121 -23.66 12.80 10.30
N ALA A 122 -24.41 12.73 9.20
CA ALA A 122 -24.92 11.47 8.65
C ALA A 122 -23.78 10.54 8.20
N LEU A 123 -22.77 11.08 7.52
CA LEU A 123 -21.55 10.35 7.15
C LEU A 123 -20.75 9.92 8.39
N SER A 124 -20.67 10.75 9.43
CA SER A 124 -19.85 10.46 10.62
C SER A 124 -20.52 9.54 11.64
N SER A 125 -21.83 9.30 11.51
CA SER A 125 -22.59 8.39 12.39
C SER A 125 -22.07 6.96 12.33
N ALA A 126 -22.14 6.22 13.44
CA ALA A 126 -21.64 4.86 13.51
C ALA A 126 -22.44 3.94 12.56
N LYS A 127 -21.79 3.46 11.49
CA LYS A 127 -22.34 2.50 10.53
C LYS A 127 -21.71 1.11 10.70
N THR A 128 -22.33 0.09 10.13
CA THR A 128 -21.99 -1.32 10.39
C THR A 128 -20.68 -1.77 9.75
N TRP A 129 -20.22 -1.11 8.69
CA TRP A 129 -18.98 -1.47 8.00
C TRP A 129 -18.17 -0.28 7.47
N ILE A 130 -18.79 0.64 6.72
CA ILE A 130 -18.16 1.91 6.29
C ILE A 130 -19.17 3.07 6.29
N TYR A 131 -18.68 4.29 6.45
CA TYR A 131 -19.50 5.49 6.60
C TYR A 131 -20.38 5.86 5.39
N CYS A 132 -20.00 5.46 4.18
CA CYS A 132 -20.79 5.72 2.97
C CYS A 132 -21.60 4.50 2.49
N GLU A 133 -21.73 3.45 3.30
CA GLU A 133 -22.25 2.14 2.86
C GLU A 133 -23.65 2.17 2.23
N LYS A 134 -24.53 3.08 2.67
CA LYS A 134 -25.92 3.19 2.16
C LYS A 134 -26.00 3.97 0.86
N GLU A 135 -24.99 4.79 0.59
CA GLU A 135 -24.96 5.74 -0.50
C GLU A 135 -24.15 5.21 -1.70
N LEU A 136 -23.39 4.13 -1.50
CA LEU A 136 -22.51 3.49 -2.50
C LEU A 136 -23.20 3.16 -3.83
N GLU A 137 -24.44 2.68 -3.79
CA GLU A 137 -25.20 2.30 -5.00
C GLU A 137 -25.56 3.51 -5.87
N THR A 138 -25.70 4.69 -5.27
CA THR A 138 -26.11 5.93 -5.95
C THR A 138 -24.93 6.83 -6.33
N LEU A 139 -23.71 6.30 -6.27
CA LEU A 139 -22.51 7.05 -6.58
C LEU A 139 -22.38 7.27 -8.09
N ASN A 140 -21.86 8.46 -8.43
CA ASN A 140 -21.47 8.75 -9.80
C ASN A 140 -20.31 7.81 -10.19
N SER A 141 -20.50 7.04 -11.26
CA SER A 141 -19.51 6.08 -11.75
C SER A 141 -18.19 6.76 -12.13
N PHE A 142 -18.23 7.96 -12.71
CA PHE A 142 -17.03 8.72 -13.05
C PHE A 142 -16.21 9.09 -11.81
N VAL A 143 -16.86 9.51 -10.71
CA VAL A 143 -16.15 9.82 -9.45
C VAL A 143 -15.52 8.57 -8.87
N LEU A 144 -16.22 7.44 -8.93
CA LEU A 144 -15.72 6.16 -8.44
C LEU A 144 -14.53 5.66 -9.25
N GLU A 145 -14.58 5.68 -10.58
CA GLU A 145 -13.49 5.21 -11.44
C GLU A 145 -12.22 6.06 -11.26
N ASN A 146 -12.33 7.39 -11.30
CA ASN A 146 -11.18 8.28 -11.07
C ASN A 146 -10.57 8.06 -9.67
N TRP A 147 -11.41 7.83 -8.67
CA TRP A 147 -10.91 7.56 -7.32
C TRP A 147 -10.23 6.20 -7.21
N LYS A 148 -10.78 5.16 -7.85
CA LYS A 148 -10.13 3.85 -7.91
C LYS A 148 -8.75 3.92 -8.57
N GLU A 149 -8.60 4.71 -9.62
CA GLU A 149 -7.32 4.86 -10.32
C GLU A 149 -6.26 5.47 -9.41
N ARG A 150 -6.60 6.58 -8.75
CA ARG A 150 -5.72 7.20 -7.75
C ARG A 150 -5.35 6.25 -6.62
N LEU A 151 -6.33 5.54 -6.06
CA LEU A 151 -6.10 4.56 -4.99
C LEU A 151 -5.21 3.40 -5.45
N PHE A 152 -5.37 2.96 -6.69
CA PHE A 152 -4.51 1.94 -7.27
C PHE A 152 -3.04 2.39 -7.29
N PHE A 153 -2.76 3.60 -7.78
CA PHE A 153 -1.39 4.14 -7.78
C PHE A 153 -0.84 4.36 -6.37
N GLU A 154 -1.63 4.93 -5.45
CA GLU A 154 -1.22 5.08 -4.04
C GLU A 154 -0.83 3.73 -3.40
N ARG A 155 -1.55 2.66 -3.74
CA ARG A 155 -1.22 1.30 -3.28
C ARG A 155 0.02 0.75 -3.96
N LEU A 156 0.15 0.96 -5.27
CA LEU A 156 1.29 0.51 -6.05
C LEU A 156 2.58 1.16 -5.58
N GLU A 157 2.57 2.47 -5.33
CA GLU A 157 3.70 3.20 -4.76
C GLU A 157 4.11 2.66 -3.38
N ARG A 158 3.13 2.38 -2.50
CA ARG A 158 3.43 1.77 -1.19
C ARG A 158 4.06 0.39 -1.32
N LYS A 159 3.58 -0.43 -2.26
CA LYS A 159 4.15 -1.76 -2.52
C LYS A 159 5.52 -1.70 -3.18
N ALA A 160 5.79 -0.67 -3.98
CA ALA A 160 7.06 -0.45 -4.65
C ALA A 160 8.14 0.10 -3.73
N LEU A 161 7.78 0.87 -2.70
CA LEU A 161 8.73 1.46 -1.76
C LEU A 161 9.74 0.46 -1.17
N PRO A 162 9.33 -0.68 -0.57
CA PRO A 162 10.30 -1.64 -0.02
C PRO A 162 11.16 -2.32 -1.10
N ILE A 163 10.68 -2.39 -2.35
CA ILE A 163 11.46 -2.91 -3.48
C ILE A 163 12.58 -1.92 -3.82
N VAL A 164 12.25 -0.63 -3.96
CA VAL A 164 13.23 0.44 -4.24
C VAL A 164 14.28 0.52 -3.12
N GLN A 165 13.85 0.43 -1.86
CA GLN A 165 14.76 0.43 -0.71
C GLN A 165 15.72 -0.76 -0.74
N LEU A 166 15.24 -1.97 -1.03
CA LEU A 166 16.11 -3.13 -1.13
C LEU A 166 17.05 -3.04 -2.35
N ALA A 167 16.57 -2.54 -3.49
CA ALA A 167 17.39 -2.33 -4.68
C ALA A 167 18.54 -1.34 -4.42
N ALA A 168 18.28 -0.26 -3.68
CA ALA A 168 19.34 0.65 -3.25
C ALA A 168 20.35 -0.04 -2.31
N ALA A 169 19.87 -0.85 -1.35
CA ALA A 169 20.72 -1.59 -0.42
C ALA A 169 21.55 -2.70 -1.10
N THR A 170 21.12 -3.22 -2.25
CA THR A 170 21.84 -4.23 -3.04
C THR A 170 22.60 -3.65 -4.23
N ASN A 171 22.86 -2.34 -4.25
CA ASN A 171 23.56 -1.64 -5.34
C ASN A 171 22.95 -1.89 -6.73
N GLY A 172 21.62 -2.01 -6.80
CA GLY A 172 20.89 -2.22 -8.05
C GLY A 172 20.85 -3.67 -8.55
N ASP A 173 21.18 -4.68 -7.73
CA ASP A 173 20.96 -6.09 -8.11
C ASP A 173 19.46 -6.43 -8.06
N TRP A 174 18.75 -6.08 -9.13
CA TRP A 174 17.31 -6.29 -9.27
C TRP A 174 16.89 -7.76 -9.31
N GLU A 175 17.77 -8.67 -9.74
CA GLU A 175 17.49 -10.10 -9.72
C GLU A 175 17.52 -10.64 -8.27
N ALA A 176 18.47 -10.19 -7.45
CA ALA A 176 18.50 -10.49 -6.01
C ALA A 176 17.26 -9.95 -5.28
N VAL A 177 16.85 -8.72 -5.62
CA VAL A 177 15.65 -8.09 -5.05
C VAL A 177 14.41 -8.90 -5.44
N LEU A 178 14.28 -9.26 -6.72
CA LEU A 178 13.18 -10.09 -7.22
C LEU A 178 13.11 -11.44 -6.50
N PHE A 179 14.25 -12.09 -6.29
CA PHE A 179 14.34 -13.35 -5.55
C PHE A 179 13.78 -13.22 -4.13
N CYS A 180 14.14 -12.17 -3.40
CA CYS A 180 13.63 -11.94 -2.05
C CYS A 180 12.10 -11.79 -2.01
N PHE A 181 11.53 -10.97 -2.90
CA PHE A 181 10.08 -10.72 -2.90
C PHE A 181 9.27 -11.87 -3.53
N LEU A 182 9.82 -12.61 -4.50
CA LEU A 182 9.21 -13.86 -4.95
C LEU A 182 9.20 -14.87 -3.80
N ALA A 183 10.31 -15.08 -3.09
CA ALA A 183 10.35 -15.96 -1.92
C ALA A 183 9.29 -15.54 -0.89
N LYS A 184 9.19 -14.25 -0.57
CA LYS A 184 8.15 -13.71 0.31
C LYS A 184 6.74 -14.14 -0.12
N ASN A 185 6.41 -13.93 -1.39
CA ASN A 185 5.07 -14.24 -1.89
C ASN A 185 4.81 -15.76 -2.04
N PHE A 186 5.86 -16.56 -2.22
CA PHE A 186 5.77 -18.03 -2.15
C PHE A 186 5.45 -18.54 -0.74
N GLY A 187 5.89 -17.81 0.30
CA GLY A 187 5.54 -18.10 1.68
C GLY A 187 4.11 -17.70 2.07
N LEU A 188 3.38 -16.95 1.22
CA LEU A 188 2.04 -16.43 1.50
C LEU A 188 1.98 -15.66 2.84
N ASN A 189 0.79 -15.52 3.42
CA ASN A 189 0.59 -14.74 4.65
C ASN A 189 1.24 -15.33 5.91
N ILE A 190 1.54 -16.63 5.93
CA ILE A 190 2.05 -17.33 7.12
C ILE A 190 3.58 -17.40 7.10
N ASN A 191 4.16 -17.87 5.99
CA ASN A 191 5.60 -18.11 5.87
C ASN A 191 6.33 -17.03 5.06
N GLY A 192 5.63 -15.97 4.63
CA GLY A 192 6.22 -14.96 3.76
C GLY A 192 7.41 -14.24 4.37
N ASP A 193 7.34 -13.84 5.63
CA ASP A 193 8.46 -13.18 6.28
C ASP A 193 9.63 -14.14 6.54
N THR A 194 9.35 -15.41 6.86
CA THR A 194 10.37 -16.46 6.96
C THR A 194 11.10 -16.68 5.64
N PHE A 195 10.36 -16.80 4.54
CA PHE A 195 10.94 -17.01 3.21
C PHE A 195 11.69 -15.77 2.72
N TYR A 196 11.19 -14.57 3.04
CA TYR A 196 11.90 -13.33 2.75
C TYR A 196 13.23 -13.26 3.51
N ALA A 197 13.23 -13.59 4.82
CA ALA A 197 14.43 -13.57 5.64
C ALA A 197 15.48 -14.59 5.15
N MET A 198 15.03 -15.80 4.79
CA MET A 198 15.87 -16.81 4.12
C MET A 198 16.46 -16.28 2.82
N ALA A 199 15.63 -15.73 1.91
CA ALA A 199 16.13 -15.26 0.63
C ALA A 199 17.13 -14.09 0.79
N LYS A 200 16.90 -13.22 1.77
CA LYS A 200 17.78 -12.09 2.09
C LYS A 200 19.11 -12.50 2.72
N SER A 201 19.17 -13.62 3.45
CA SER A 201 20.42 -14.13 4.03
C SER A 201 21.33 -14.81 3.01
N LEU A 202 20.81 -15.16 1.83
CA LEU A 202 21.55 -15.83 0.77
C LEU A 202 22.09 -14.83 -0.24
N PRO A 203 23.42 -14.74 -0.45
CA PRO A 203 23.97 -13.95 -1.54
C PRO A 203 23.45 -14.48 -2.88
N PHE A 204 22.79 -13.63 -3.65
CA PHE A 204 22.13 -14.08 -4.89
C PHE A 204 23.13 -14.63 -5.93
N SER A 205 24.38 -14.18 -5.90
CA SER A 205 25.46 -14.77 -6.71
C SER A 205 25.67 -16.26 -6.44
N VAL A 206 25.38 -16.75 -5.23
CA VAL A 206 25.46 -18.17 -4.87
C VAL A 206 24.24 -18.90 -5.41
N VAL A 207 23.04 -18.34 -5.21
CA VAL A 207 21.79 -18.87 -5.81
C VAL A 207 21.96 -19.06 -7.33
N ARG A 208 22.51 -18.06 -8.03
CA ARG A 208 22.79 -18.12 -9.47
C ARG A 208 23.83 -19.16 -9.87
N LYS A 209 24.83 -19.45 -9.02
CA LYS A 209 25.85 -20.47 -9.31
C LYS A 209 25.32 -21.88 -9.11
N GLU A 210 24.41 -22.05 -8.14
CA GLU A 210 23.87 -23.35 -7.75
C GLU A 210 22.56 -23.70 -8.49
N SER A 211 22.01 -22.78 -9.27
CA SER A 211 20.76 -22.97 -10.02
C SER A 211 20.84 -23.96 -11.17
N PHE A 212 22.01 -24.43 -11.57
CA PHE A 212 22.16 -25.44 -12.63
C PHE A 212 21.65 -26.83 -12.21
N GLU A 213 21.59 -27.11 -10.90
CA GLU A 213 21.08 -28.36 -10.34
C GLU A 213 19.97 -28.01 -9.33
N VAL A 214 18.74 -28.47 -9.58
CA VAL A 214 17.59 -28.11 -8.73
C VAL A 214 17.78 -28.56 -7.28
N GLU A 215 18.43 -29.70 -7.07
CA GLU A 215 18.74 -30.26 -5.75
C GLU A 215 19.67 -29.34 -4.97
N ASN A 216 20.58 -28.59 -5.62
CA ASN A 216 21.43 -27.63 -4.92
C ASN A 216 20.62 -26.43 -4.44
N LEU A 217 19.65 -25.95 -5.25
CA LEU A 217 18.73 -24.90 -4.82
C LEU A 217 17.82 -25.37 -3.69
N GLU A 218 17.25 -26.57 -3.80
CA GLU A 218 16.41 -27.12 -2.74
C GLU A 218 17.20 -27.31 -1.44
N ALA A 219 18.44 -27.82 -1.52
CA ALA A 219 19.36 -27.91 -0.39
C ALA A 219 19.61 -26.54 0.25
N LEU A 220 19.88 -25.51 -0.56
CA LEU A 220 20.14 -24.16 -0.08
C LEU A 220 18.91 -23.55 0.61
N LEU A 221 17.73 -23.62 -0.02
CA LEU A 221 16.50 -23.03 0.51
C LEU A 221 15.98 -23.77 1.76
N MET A 222 15.95 -25.10 1.73
CA MET A 222 15.43 -25.92 2.83
C MET A 222 16.43 -25.99 4.00
N GLY A 223 17.73 -26.05 3.71
CA GLY A 223 18.78 -25.99 4.73
C GLY A 223 18.79 -24.65 5.47
N SER A 224 18.62 -23.54 4.75
CA SER A 224 18.59 -22.19 5.35
C SER A 224 17.36 -21.92 6.21
N THR A 225 16.34 -22.77 6.15
CA THR A 225 15.08 -22.65 6.91
C THR A 225 14.95 -23.71 8.00
N GLY A 226 16.00 -24.50 8.27
CA GLY A 226 15.99 -25.56 9.28
C GLY A 226 15.08 -26.75 8.95
N LEU A 227 14.58 -26.84 7.71
CA LEU A 227 13.75 -27.97 7.26
C LEU A 227 14.54 -29.27 7.12
N LEU A 228 15.88 -29.18 7.08
CA LEU A 228 16.80 -30.32 6.99
C LEU A 228 17.41 -30.72 8.35
N ASP A 229 17.01 -30.09 9.45
CA ASP A 229 17.58 -30.36 10.79
C ASP A 229 17.07 -31.67 11.39
N ASP A 230 15.90 -32.13 10.94
CA ASP A 230 15.27 -33.34 11.46
C ASP A 230 15.94 -34.57 10.84
N LYS A 231 16.03 -35.66 11.62
CA LYS A 231 16.57 -36.93 11.11
C LYS A 231 15.59 -37.53 10.11
N CYS A 232 16.03 -37.67 8.86
CA CYS A 232 15.26 -38.33 7.80
C CYS A 232 15.87 -39.68 7.43
N GLU A 233 15.03 -40.59 6.93
CA GLU A 233 15.44 -41.92 6.48
C GLU A 233 15.67 -42.02 4.98
N ASP A 234 14.91 -41.27 4.18
CA ASP A 234 15.02 -41.28 2.72
C ASP A 234 16.40 -40.82 2.24
N PHE A 235 16.81 -41.33 1.07
CA PHE A 235 18.06 -40.91 0.42
C PHE A 235 18.06 -39.41 0.07
N TYR A 236 16.92 -38.88 -0.40
CA TYR A 236 16.82 -37.51 -0.88
C TYR A 236 17.16 -36.44 0.16
N PRO A 237 16.53 -36.38 1.36
CA PRO A 237 16.93 -35.42 2.40
C PRO A 237 18.39 -35.59 2.85
N LYS A 238 18.92 -36.83 2.91
CA LYS A 238 20.34 -37.07 3.23
C LYS A 238 21.29 -36.48 2.18
N ASP A 239 20.92 -36.59 0.90
CA ASP A 239 21.63 -35.94 -0.21
C ASP A 239 21.56 -34.41 -0.10
N LEU A 240 20.38 -33.85 0.16
CA LEU A 240 20.21 -32.39 0.36
C LEU A 240 21.04 -31.86 1.53
N ILE A 241 21.10 -32.56 2.67
CA ILE A 241 21.96 -32.19 3.81
C ILE A 241 23.44 -32.15 3.38
N THR A 242 23.89 -33.17 2.65
CA THR A 242 25.27 -33.26 2.16
C THR A 242 25.59 -32.10 1.22
N ARG A 243 24.71 -31.81 0.27
CA ARG A 243 24.82 -30.67 -0.65
C ARG A 243 24.84 -29.34 0.07
N TYR A 244 23.92 -29.14 1.02
CA TYR A 244 23.82 -27.90 1.80
C TYR A 244 25.13 -27.63 2.55
N ASN A 245 25.65 -28.62 3.28
CA ASN A 245 26.92 -28.50 4.01
C ASN A 245 28.10 -28.19 3.07
N TYR A 246 28.13 -28.82 1.90
CA TYR A 246 29.13 -28.53 0.88
C TYR A 246 29.01 -27.11 0.34
N ILE A 247 27.81 -26.63 0.02
CA ILE A 247 27.56 -25.27 -0.51
C ILE A 247 27.94 -24.20 0.53
N VAL A 248 27.55 -24.39 1.79
CA VAL A 248 27.92 -23.51 2.91
C VAL A 248 29.44 -23.40 3.03
N THR A 249 30.15 -24.53 2.94
CA THR A 249 31.62 -24.55 3.01
C THR A 249 32.26 -23.93 1.76
N LYS A 250 31.79 -24.30 0.56
CA LYS A 250 32.29 -23.85 -0.74
C LYS A 250 32.22 -22.34 -0.91
N HIS A 251 31.11 -21.73 -0.49
CA HIS A 251 30.88 -20.28 -0.63
C HIS A 251 31.10 -19.49 0.66
N ARG A 252 31.49 -20.15 1.76
CA ARG A 252 31.71 -19.54 3.08
C ARG A 252 30.49 -18.74 3.54
N LEU A 253 29.31 -19.36 3.45
CA LEU A 253 28.06 -18.72 3.81
C LEU A 253 28.00 -18.48 5.33
N GLU A 254 27.59 -17.27 5.72
CA GLU A 254 27.27 -16.96 7.10
C GLU A 254 25.91 -17.58 7.45
N LEU A 255 25.90 -18.46 8.46
CA LEU A 255 24.68 -19.10 8.92
C LEU A 255 23.88 -18.12 9.79
N VAL A 256 22.78 -17.63 9.23
CA VAL A 256 21.79 -16.83 9.96
C VAL A 256 20.71 -17.76 10.48
N HIS A 257 20.34 -17.62 11.75
CA HIS A 257 19.21 -18.36 12.30
C HIS A 257 17.90 -17.84 11.71
N ILE A 258 17.20 -18.69 10.97
CA ILE A 258 15.86 -18.44 10.43
C ILE A 258 14.89 -19.42 11.08
N ASN A 259 13.74 -18.93 11.53
CA ASN A 259 12.71 -19.79 12.12
C ASN A 259 12.25 -20.86 11.12
N LYS A 260 11.99 -22.07 11.62
CA LYS A 260 11.37 -23.12 10.79
C LYS A 260 10.01 -22.65 10.27
N PRO A 261 9.67 -22.90 9.00
CA PRO A 261 8.40 -22.48 8.43
C PRO A 261 7.25 -23.35 8.96
N GLU A 262 6.09 -22.73 9.08
CA GLU A 262 4.88 -23.33 9.62
C GLU A 262 4.16 -24.21 8.60
N PHE A 263 3.83 -25.43 8.98
CA PHE A 263 2.97 -26.33 8.20
C PHE A 263 1.51 -26.24 8.61
N PHE A 264 1.23 -25.81 9.84
CA PHE A 264 -0.12 -25.71 10.38
C PHE A 264 -0.96 -24.70 9.57
N ARG A 265 -2.25 -25.01 9.38
CA ARG A 265 -3.23 -24.22 8.57
C ARG A 265 -2.97 -24.18 7.06
N HIS A 266 -1.97 -24.90 6.55
CA HIS A 266 -1.80 -25.09 5.12
C HIS A 266 -2.48 -26.38 4.63
N ARG A 267 -2.99 -26.33 3.39
CA ARG A 267 -3.28 -27.56 2.63
C ARG A 267 -1.95 -28.14 2.12
N PRO A 268 -1.84 -29.45 1.89
CA PRO A 268 -0.57 -30.08 1.47
C PRO A 268 0.11 -29.43 0.26
N ASP A 269 -0.64 -29.03 -0.77
CA ASP A 269 -0.09 -28.32 -1.95
C ASP A 269 0.51 -26.94 -1.63
N ASN A 270 0.23 -26.38 -0.45
CA ASN A 270 0.75 -25.10 0.03
C ASN A 270 1.81 -25.27 1.13
N PHE A 271 2.27 -26.50 1.41
CA PHE A 271 3.31 -26.72 2.41
C PHE A 271 4.62 -26.03 2.02
N PRO A 272 5.42 -25.58 3.01
CA PRO A 272 6.69 -24.90 2.77
C PRO A 272 7.64 -25.67 1.86
N THR A 273 7.77 -26.98 2.04
CA THR A 273 8.55 -27.90 1.20
C THR A 273 8.15 -27.83 -0.28
N ILE A 274 6.84 -27.86 -0.57
CA ILE A 274 6.31 -27.75 -1.93
C ILE A 274 6.59 -26.36 -2.51
N ARG A 275 6.38 -25.30 -1.72
CA ARG A 275 6.62 -23.92 -2.17
C ARG A 275 8.09 -23.62 -2.43
N LEU A 276 9.00 -24.12 -1.58
CA LEU A 276 10.44 -23.98 -1.79
C LEU A 276 10.92 -24.79 -2.98
N SER A 277 10.43 -26.02 -3.19
CA SER A 277 10.74 -26.80 -4.39
C SER A 277 10.26 -26.10 -5.68
N GLN A 278 9.05 -25.54 -5.66
CA GLN A 278 8.55 -24.75 -6.80
C GLN A 278 9.41 -23.48 -7.02
N LEU A 279 9.81 -22.78 -5.97
CA LEU A 279 10.70 -21.62 -6.10
C LEU A 279 12.07 -22.01 -6.67
N ALA A 280 12.66 -23.11 -6.18
CA ALA A 280 13.91 -23.67 -6.71
C ALA A 280 13.78 -23.99 -8.21
N GLN A 281 12.70 -24.67 -8.60
CA GLN A 281 12.43 -25.00 -10.00
C GLN A 281 12.27 -23.78 -10.90
N LEU A 282 11.65 -22.71 -10.39
CA LEU A 282 11.54 -21.46 -11.14
C LEU A 282 12.91 -20.87 -11.48
N TYR A 283 13.83 -20.80 -10.51
CA TYR A 283 15.18 -20.27 -10.72
C TYR A 283 16.11 -21.23 -11.44
N HIS A 284 15.86 -22.54 -11.34
CA HIS A 284 16.56 -23.54 -12.14
C HIS A 284 16.24 -23.39 -13.64
N VAL A 285 14.96 -23.27 -13.97
CA VAL A 285 14.47 -23.16 -15.36
C VAL A 285 14.71 -21.75 -15.93
N HIS A 286 14.79 -20.70 -15.10
CA HIS A 286 14.91 -19.31 -15.53
C HIS A 286 16.06 -18.55 -14.84
N GLN A 287 17.25 -18.64 -15.43
CA GLN A 287 18.49 -18.02 -14.92
C GLN A 287 18.53 -16.49 -14.91
N ASN A 288 17.74 -15.83 -15.77
CA ASN A 288 17.59 -14.38 -15.84
C ASN A 288 16.10 -14.05 -15.77
N LEU A 289 15.48 -14.34 -14.62
CA LEU A 289 14.04 -14.22 -14.46
C LEU A 289 13.60 -12.75 -14.45
N PHE A 290 14.39 -11.87 -13.85
CA PHE A 290 14.11 -10.43 -13.82
C PHE A 290 13.97 -9.86 -15.21
N SER A 291 14.97 -10.07 -16.08
CA SER A 291 14.95 -9.53 -17.45
C SER A 291 13.74 -10.03 -18.24
N LYS A 292 13.29 -11.26 -18.00
CA LYS A 292 12.08 -11.79 -18.62
C LYS A 292 10.86 -11.05 -18.09
N ILE A 293 10.68 -10.98 -16.77
CA ILE A 293 9.49 -10.40 -16.13
C ILE A 293 9.29 -8.92 -16.51
N ILE A 294 10.35 -8.13 -16.63
CA ILE A 294 10.23 -6.70 -16.95
C ILE A 294 9.82 -6.42 -18.40
N THR A 295 10.05 -7.36 -19.33
CA THR A 295 9.78 -7.16 -20.77
C THR A 295 8.44 -7.72 -21.25
N LEU A 296 7.69 -8.43 -20.41
CA LEU A 296 6.46 -9.10 -20.85
C LEU A 296 5.27 -8.15 -20.88
N ASN A 297 4.49 -8.26 -21.95
CA ASN A 297 3.35 -7.39 -22.18
C ASN A 297 1.99 -8.09 -21.99
N THR A 298 1.96 -9.41 -21.85
CA THR A 298 0.72 -10.19 -21.74
C THR A 298 0.69 -11.06 -20.48
N VAL A 299 -0.50 -11.29 -19.95
CA VAL A 299 -0.70 -12.20 -18.81
C VAL A 299 -0.33 -13.64 -19.21
N GLU A 300 -0.64 -14.03 -20.45
CA GLU A 300 -0.36 -15.35 -21.00
C GLU A 300 1.13 -15.68 -20.98
N ASP A 301 1.99 -14.73 -21.30
CA ASP A 301 3.43 -14.96 -21.26
C ASP A 301 3.95 -15.08 -19.82
N ILE A 302 3.35 -14.34 -18.88
CA ILE A 302 3.66 -14.52 -17.46
C ILE A 302 3.24 -15.92 -16.99
N TYR A 303 2.07 -16.43 -17.39
CA TYR A 303 1.65 -17.79 -17.06
C TYR A 303 2.63 -18.85 -17.61
N LYS A 304 3.20 -18.64 -18.79
CA LYS A 304 4.21 -19.56 -19.36
C LYS A 304 5.47 -19.62 -18.50
N ILE A 305 5.95 -18.48 -18.01
CA ILE A 305 7.13 -18.42 -17.12
C ILE A 305 6.88 -19.16 -15.81
N PHE A 306 5.71 -18.96 -15.21
CA PHE A 306 5.36 -19.62 -13.95
C PHE A 306 4.78 -21.04 -14.15
N SER A 307 4.82 -21.60 -15.36
CA SER A 307 4.35 -22.97 -15.66
C SER A 307 5.36 -24.02 -15.22
N ILE A 308 5.67 -24.03 -13.92
CA ILE A 308 6.65 -24.90 -13.28
C ILE A 308 6.00 -25.90 -12.33
N THR A 309 6.74 -26.96 -12.03
CA THR A 309 6.33 -28.04 -11.13
C THR A 309 7.42 -28.28 -10.11
N VAL A 310 7.11 -29.04 -9.06
CA VAL A 310 8.13 -29.53 -8.12
C VAL A 310 9.12 -30.50 -8.80
N SER A 311 10.25 -30.76 -8.15
CA SER A 311 11.21 -31.80 -8.55
C SER A 311 10.67 -33.22 -8.28
N SER A 312 11.38 -34.24 -8.75
CA SER A 312 10.91 -35.63 -8.79
C SER A 312 10.48 -36.18 -7.42
N TYR A 313 11.26 -35.95 -6.36
CA TYR A 313 10.96 -36.44 -5.01
C TYR A 313 9.61 -35.92 -4.50
N TRP A 314 9.36 -34.64 -4.69
CA TRP A 314 8.14 -33.98 -4.23
C TRP A 314 6.90 -34.36 -5.05
N GLN A 315 7.02 -35.04 -6.19
CA GLN A 315 5.84 -35.55 -6.88
C GLN A 315 5.12 -36.62 -6.06
N THR A 316 5.84 -37.36 -5.23
CA THR A 316 5.29 -38.36 -4.31
C THR A 316 5.36 -37.97 -2.83
N HIS A 317 5.95 -36.82 -2.48
CA HIS A 317 6.09 -36.39 -1.07
C HIS A 317 5.53 -34.99 -0.83
N TYR A 318 4.84 -34.77 0.30
CA TYR A 318 4.51 -33.42 0.77
C TYR A 318 5.42 -32.97 1.91
N THR A 319 5.92 -33.92 2.70
CA THR A 319 6.97 -33.74 3.70
C THR A 319 7.99 -34.85 3.49
N PHE A 320 9.20 -34.70 4.01
CA PHE A 320 10.19 -35.77 3.97
C PHE A 320 9.66 -37.07 4.59
N ASP A 321 10.12 -38.20 4.07
CA ASP A 321 9.84 -39.59 4.47
C ASP A 321 8.37 -40.04 4.41
N LYS A 322 7.45 -39.16 3.99
CA LYS A 322 6.01 -39.45 3.91
C LYS A 322 5.55 -39.50 2.46
N GLU A 323 5.53 -40.72 1.92
CA GLU A 323 4.98 -41.00 0.61
C GLU A 323 3.49 -40.66 0.52
N SER A 324 3.09 -40.25 -0.67
CA SER A 324 1.74 -39.88 -1.07
C SER A 324 1.54 -40.26 -2.54
N SER A 325 0.28 -40.23 -2.98
CA SER A 325 -0.03 -40.48 -4.38
C SER A 325 0.69 -39.48 -5.31
N LYS A 326 1.24 -40.00 -6.41
CA LYS A 326 2.00 -39.21 -7.37
C LYS A 326 1.14 -38.08 -7.95
N LYS A 327 1.63 -36.84 -7.84
CA LYS A 327 0.98 -35.63 -8.36
C LYS A 327 2.02 -34.67 -8.90
N ARG A 328 1.70 -33.98 -10.00
CA ARG A 328 2.57 -32.97 -10.63
C ARG A 328 2.91 -31.78 -9.71
N LYS A 329 1.99 -31.38 -8.82
CA LYS A 329 2.11 -30.24 -7.89
C LYS A 329 2.61 -28.96 -8.60
N ALA A 330 1.93 -28.59 -9.68
CA ALA A 330 2.18 -27.36 -10.43
C ALA A 330 1.62 -26.12 -9.71
N LEU A 331 2.11 -24.93 -10.06
CA LEU A 331 1.49 -23.68 -9.64
C LEU A 331 0.06 -23.57 -10.21
N THR A 332 -0.90 -23.20 -9.36
CA THR A 332 -2.27 -22.93 -9.81
C THR A 332 -2.35 -21.56 -10.46
N LYS A 333 -3.25 -21.37 -11.42
CA LYS A 333 -3.51 -20.05 -12.05
C LYS A 333 -3.75 -18.96 -11.00
N SER A 334 -4.60 -19.23 -10.02
CA SER A 334 -4.90 -18.31 -8.92
C SER A 334 -3.68 -17.89 -8.07
N PHE A 335 -2.68 -18.78 -7.95
CA PHE A 335 -1.45 -18.44 -7.24
C PHE A 335 -0.53 -17.61 -8.12
N ILE A 336 -0.49 -17.88 -9.43
CA ILE A 336 0.24 -17.03 -10.38
C ILE A 336 -0.38 -15.64 -10.44
N ASP A 337 -1.71 -15.51 -10.45
CA ASP A 337 -2.41 -14.22 -10.34
C ASP A 337 -1.94 -13.43 -9.11
N LEU A 338 -1.80 -14.11 -7.97
CA LEU A 338 -1.29 -13.51 -6.73
C LEU A 338 0.17 -13.04 -6.87
N LEU A 339 1.03 -13.80 -7.54
CA LEU A 339 2.41 -13.40 -7.84
C LEU A 339 2.45 -12.20 -8.78
N ILE A 340 1.54 -12.13 -9.76
CA ILE A 340 1.46 -10.98 -10.66
C ILE A 340 1.11 -9.71 -9.87
N ILE A 341 0.05 -9.78 -9.05
CA ILE A 341 -0.47 -8.66 -8.27
C ILE A 341 0.51 -8.17 -7.18
N ASN A 342 1.21 -9.10 -6.51
CA ASN A 342 2.04 -8.75 -5.35
C ASN A 342 3.54 -8.69 -5.64
N THR A 343 3.99 -9.18 -6.79
CA THR A 343 5.41 -9.15 -7.18
C THR A 343 5.60 -8.50 -8.55
N VAL A 344 5.05 -9.08 -9.62
CA VAL A 344 5.37 -8.62 -10.99
C VAL A 344 5.00 -7.15 -11.21
N ILE A 345 3.77 -6.76 -10.88
CA ILE A 345 3.29 -5.39 -11.08
C ILE A 345 4.09 -4.38 -10.24
N PRO A 346 4.25 -4.55 -8.90
CA PRO A 346 5.10 -3.67 -8.10
C PRO A 346 6.55 -3.58 -8.58
N PHE A 347 7.14 -4.68 -9.06
CA PHE A 347 8.51 -4.68 -9.58
C PHE A 347 8.65 -3.90 -10.88
N ARG A 348 7.74 -4.11 -11.83
CA ARG A 348 7.75 -3.35 -13.09
C ARG A 348 7.61 -1.86 -12.82
N PHE A 349 6.69 -1.48 -11.92
CA PHE A 349 6.53 -0.08 -11.49
C PHE A 349 7.79 0.48 -10.83
N ALA A 350 8.35 -0.22 -9.84
CA ALA A 350 9.55 0.22 -9.13
C ALA A 350 10.75 0.40 -10.08
N TYR A 351 10.93 -0.54 -11.01
CA TYR A 351 12.02 -0.51 -11.97
C TYR A 351 11.84 0.62 -13.00
N ALA A 352 10.65 0.77 -13.60
CA ALA A 352 10.35 1.86 -14.53
C ALA A 352 10.57 3.24 -13.86
N LYS A 353 10.06 3.42 -12.65
CA LYS A 353 10.25 4.65 -11.86
C LYS A 353 11.73 4.94 -11.60
N SER A 354 12.55 3.92 -11.34
CA SER A 354 14.01 4.08 -11.17
C SER A 354 14.73 4.53 -12.44
N ARG A 355 14.15 4.31 -13.62
CA ARG A 355 14.66 4.76 -14.92
C ARG A 355 14.04 6.06 -15.41
N GLY A 356 13.10 6.64 -14.65
CA GLY A 356 12.31 7.80 -15.10
C GLY A 356 11.36 7.47 -16.26
N GLU A 357 10.99 6.19 -16.42
CA GLU A 357 10.07 5.73 -17.44
C GLU A 357 8.64 5.68 -16.90
N GLU A 358 7.68 5.89 -17.80
CA GLU A 358 6.27 5.90 -17.47
C GLU A 358 5.56 4.65 -18.02
N THR A 359 5.03 3.82 -17.13
CA THR A 359 4.43 2.50 -17.46
C THR A 359 3.05 2.28 -16.82
N SER A 360 2.40 3.33 -16.31
CA SER A 360 1.18 3.23 -15.52
C SER A 360 0.03 2.60 -16.31
N GLU A 361 -0.16 3.03 -17.56
CA GLU A 361 -1.19 2.52 -18.46
C GLU A 361 -1.03 1.01 -18.73
N GLU A 362 0.19 0.56 -19.03
CA GLU A 362 0.48 -0.85 -19.28
C GLU A 362 0.19 -1.73 -18.05
N LEU A 363 0.55 -1.26 -16.85
CA LEU A 363 0.31 -1.99 -15.60
C LEU A 363 -1.17 -2.07 -15.26
N LEU A 364 -1.91 -1.00 -15.54
CA LEU A 364 -3.36 -0.94 -15.35
C LEU A 364 -4.06 -1.92 -16.31
N GLN A 365 -3.69 -1.90 -17.59
CA GLN A 365 -4.21 -2.84 -18.60
C GLN A 365 -3.90 -4.30 -18.25
N LEU A 366 -2.70 -4.58 -17.71
CA LEU A 366 -2.31 -5.93 -17.30
C LEU A 366 -3.16 -6.43 -16.11
N LEU A 367 -3.45 -5.56 -15.13
CA LEU A 367 -4.31 -5.92 -13.99
C LEU A 367 -5.79 -6.05 -14.37
N GLN A 368 -6.26 -5.29 -15.35
CA GLN A 368 -7.64 -5.40 -15.85
C GLN A 368 -7.92 -6.76 -16.51
N GLN A 369 -6.89 -7.42 -17.04
CA GLN A 369 -7.00 -8.77 -17.63
C GLN A 369 -7.09 -9.88 -16.57
N LEU A 370 -6.73 -9.60 -15.30
CA LEU A 370 -6.78 -10.58 -14.23
C LEU A 370 -8.16 -10.61 -13.58
N PRO A 371 -8.65 -11.81 -13.18
CA PRO A 371 -9.91 -11.91 -12.46
C PRO A 371 -9.82 -11.21 -11.09
N PRO A 372 -10.95 -10.73 -10.56
CA PRO A 372 -10.96 -10.07 -9.27
C PRO A 372 -10.60 -11.04 -8.14
N GLU A 373 -9.79 -10.56 -7.20
CA GLU A 373 -9.45 -11.30 -5.99
C GLU A 373 -10.70 -11.60 -5.13
N LYS A 374 -10.68 -12.75 -4.46
CA LYS A 374 -11.77 -13.18 -3.57
C LYS A 374 -11.36 -13.02 -2.12
N ASN A 375 -11.96 -12.04 -1.43
CA ASN A 375 -11.80 -11.84 0.00
C ASN A 375 -13.03 -11.15 0.59
N SER A 376 -13.17 -11.19 1.92
CA SER A 376 -14.36 -10.67 2.62
C SER A 376 -14.61 -9.18 2.42
N ILE A 377 -13.57 -8.37 2.21
CA ILE A 377 -13.71 -6.94 1.92
C ILE A 377 -14.37 -6.74 0.55
N ILE A 378 -13.87 -7.46 -0.46
CA ILE A 378 -14.40 -7.38 -1.83
C ILE A 378 -15.82 -7.91 -1.92
N GLU A 379 -16.13 -9.02 -1.24
CA GLU A 379 -17.50 -9.55 -1.19
C GLU A 379 -18.47 -8.55 -0.54
N LYS A 380 -18.03 -7.81 0.49
CA LYS A 380 -18.85 -6.72 1.04
C LYS A 380 -19.02 -5.55 0.07
N PHE A 381 -17.99 -5.12 -0.67
CA PHE A 381 -18.18 -4.07 -1.69
C PHE A 381 -19.17 -4.49 -2.77
N LYS A 382 -19.10 -5.74 -3.24
CA LYS A 382 -20.08 -6.31 -4.18
C LYS A 382 -21.50 -6.35 -3.59
N HIS A 383 -21.63 -6.66 -2.30
CA HIS A 383 -22.92 -6.64 -1.60
C HIS A 383 -23.57 -5.26 -1.68
N TYR A 384 -22.79 -4.18 -1.51
CA TYR A 384 -23.21 -2.79 -1.70
C TYR A 384 -23.16 -2.32 -3.17
N LYS A 385 -23.27 -3.25 -4.13
CA LYS A 385 -23.44 -3.00 -5.58
C LYS A 385 -22.29 -2.26 -6.26
N ILE A 386 -21.11 -2.19 -5.65
CA ILE A 386 -19.92 -1.68 -6.32
C ILE A 386 -19.46 -2.68 -7.38
N PRO A 387 -19.25 -2.26 -8.65
CA PRO A 387 -18.76 -3.13 -9.70
C PRO A 387 -17.31 -3.55 -9.41
N VAL A 388 -17.05 -4.85 -9.47
CA VAL A 388 -15.73 -5.45 -9.30
C VAL A 388 -15.52 -6.49 -10.38
N THR A 389 -14.76 -6.12 -11.41
CA THR A 389 -14.59 -6.90 -12.65
C THR A 389 -13.19 -7.46 -12.81
N SER A 390 -12.19 -6.85 -12.16
CA SER A 390 -10.78 -7.19 -12.35
C SER A 390 -9.95 -7.09 -11.06
N ALA A 391 -8.69 -7.53 -11.12
CA ALA A 391 -7.73 -7.35 -10.03
C ALA A 391 -7.40 -5.86 -9.77
N TYR A 392 -7.49 -5.00 -10.80
CA TYR A 392 -7.38 -3.55 -10.63
C TYR A 392 -8.43 -3.03 -9.63
N ASP A 393 -9.69 -3.42 -9.82
CA ASP A 393 -10.79 -3.01 -8.93
C ASP A 393 -10.53 -3.49 -7.50
N THR A 394 -10.08 -4.73 -7.33
CA THR A 394 -9.83 -5.27 -5.99
C THR A 394 -8.66 -4.59 -5.30
N GLN A 395 -7.58 -4.29 -6.01
CA GLN A 395 -6.45 -3.56 -5.44
C GLN A 395 -6.86 -2.13 -5.01
N ALA A 396 -7.63 -1.41 -5.83
CA ALA A 396 -8.14 -0.09 -5.50
C ALA A 396 -9.08 -0.10 -4.29
N LEU A 397 -10.04 -1.03 -4.24
CA LEU A 397 -11.00 -1.11 -3.13
C LEU A 397 -10.38 -1.59 -1.82
N LEU A 398 -9.37 -2.46 -1.88
CA LEU A 398 -8.57 -2.83 -0.70
C LEU A 398 -7.83 -1.63 -0.13
N GLN A 399 -7.26 -0.79 -1.00
CA GLN A 399 -6.65 0.48 -0.59
C GLN A 399 -7.67 1.41 0.07
N LEU A 400 -8.83 1.62 -0.57
CA LEU A 400 -9.92 2.43 -0.03
C LEU A 400 -10.31 1.97 1.37
N LYS A 401 -10.54 0.66 1.55
CA LYS A 401 -10.98 0.13 2.83
C LYS A 401 -9.92 0.32 3.91
N ASN A 402 -8.68 -0.06 3.62
CA ASN A 402 -7.64 -0.15 4.64
C ASN A 402 -7.07 1.21 5.01
N GLU A 403 -6.86 2.09 4.03
CA GLU A 403 -6.17 3.36 4.28
C GLU A 403 -7.12 4.53 4.51
N TYR A 404 -8.35 4.47 4.00
CA TYR A 404 -9.32 5.56 4.17
C TYR A 404 -10.46 5.17 5.09
N CYS A 405 -11.22 4.12 4.77
CA CYS A 405 -12.44 3.80 5.52
C CYS A 405 -12.16 3.37 6.96
N ASN A 406 -11.19 2.46 7.19
CA ASN A 406 -10.81 2.04 8.54
C ASN A 406 -10.29 3.20 9.39
N ASN A 407 -9.59 4.15 8.75
CA ASN A 407 -9.01 5.32 9.39
C ASN A 407 -9.94 6.53 9.43
N LYS A 408 -11.22 6.37 9.04
CA LYS A 408 -12.25 7.42 9.09
C LYS A 408 -11.91 8.67 8.24
N ARG A 409 -11.12 8.53 7.18
CA ARG A 409 -10.65 9.64 6.32
C ARG A 409 -11.65 10.04 5.24
N CYS A 410 -12.94 10.15 5.59
CA CYS A 410 -13.99 10.51 4.63
C CYS A 410 -13.80 11.91 4.02
N MET A 411 -13.20 12.85 4.77
CA MET A 411 -12.86 14.21 4.32
C MET A 411 -11.66 14.25 3.35
N GLN A 412 -10.98 13.12 3.14
CA GLN A 412 -9.86 12.98 2.21
C GLN A 412 -10.19 12.00 1.06
N CYS A 413 -11.40 11.46 1.05
CA CYS A 413 -11.85 10.43 0.10
C CYS A 413 -12.82 11.03 -0.90
N SER A 414 -12.52 10.98 -2.20
CA SER A 414 -13.38 11.59 -3.24
C SER A 414 -14.84 11.13 -3.18
N ILE A 415 -15.10 9.89 -2.77
CA ILE A 415 -16.47 9.38 -2.54
C ILE A 415 -17.14 10.14 -1.38
N GLY A 416 -16.44 10.32 -0.26
CA GLY A 416 -16.94 11.08 0.89
C GLY A 416 -17.19 12.54 0.53
N LEU A 417 -16.28 13.15 -0.23
CA LEU A 417 -16.40 14.54 -0.69
C LEU A 417 -17.58 14.74 -1.63
N GLU A 418 -17.85 13.76 -2.49
CA GLU A 418 -19.01 13.82 -3.40
C GLU A 418 -20.32 13.73 -2.63
N LEU A 419 -20.38 12.85 -1.62
CA LEU A 419 -21.57 12.68 -0.79
C LEU A 419 -21.84 13.89 0.11
N LEU A 420 -20.82 14.67 0.48
CA LEU A 420 -21.00 15.91 1.24
C LEU A 420 -21.72 17.01 0.44
N LYS A 421 -21.62 16.99 -0.89
CA LYS A 421 -22.23 18.00 -1.77
C LYS A 421 -23.71 17.74 -2.09
N LYS A 422 -24.18 16.50 -1.91
CA LYS A 422 -25.60 16.14 -2.09
C LYS A 422 -26.42 16.76 -0.99
#